data_AF-A0A661P915-F1
#
_entry.id   AF-A0A661P915-F1
#
_cell.length_a   1.000
_cell.length_b   1.000
_cell.length_c   1.000
_cell.angle_alpha   90.00
_cell.angle_beta   90.00
_cell.angle_gamma   90.00
#
_symmetry.space_group_name_H-M   'P 1'
#
loop_
_entity.id
_entity.type
_entity.pdbx_description
1 polymer ?
#
loop_
_entity_poly.entity_id
_entity_poly.type
_entity_poly.pdbx_seq_one_letter_code
_entity_poly.pdbx_strand_id
1 'polypeptide(L)'
;MNHLSTEKSPYLLQHLDNPVDWYPWAEQAFERARDENKLVFLSIGYSTCHWCHVMAHECFEDEEVAELLNLDYISIKVDREERPDIDQVYMEVCQRLTGGGGWPLT
;
A
#
# COMPACT_ATOMS: atom_id res chain seq x y z
N MET A 1 -10.92 -0.08 -11.41
CA MET A 1 -10.57 1.32 -11.05
C MET A 1 -10.66 1.41 -9.54
N ASN A 2 -9.55 1.70 -8.88
CA ASN A 2 -9.43 1.68 -7.42
C ASN A 2 -9.71 3.08 -6.81
N HIS A 3 -9.42 3.26 -5.52
CA HIS A 3 -9.78 4.46 -4.76
C HIS A 3 -8.72 5.57 -4.78
N LEU A 4 -7.65 5.45 -5.59
CA LEU A 4 -6.56 6.44 -5.62
C LEU A 4 -6.78 7.61 -6.59
N SER A 5 -7.86 7.59 -7.38
CA SER A 5 -8.10 8.58 -8.44
C SER A 5 -8.29 10.04 -7.96
N THR A 6 -8.57 10.24 -6.67
CA THR A 6 -8.73 11.57 -6.05
C THR A 6 -7.49 12.05 -5.30
N GLU A 7 -6.44 11.24 -5.24
CA GLU A 7 -5.20 11.60 -4.55
C GLU A 7 -4.41 12.67 -5.30
N LYS A 8 -3.59 13.41 -4.56
CA LYS A 8 -2.72 14.45 -5.14
C LYS A 8 -1.29 13.96 -5.35
N SER A 9 -0.85 12.97 -4.57
CA SER A 9 0.46 12.37 -4.70
C SER A 9 0.65 11.79 -6.11
N PRO A 10 1.68 12.23 -6.86
CA PRO A 10 2.04 11.61 -8.12
C PRO A 10 2.38 10.12 -7.97
N TYR A 11 2.94 9.71 -6.83
CA TYR A 11 3.25 8.30 -6.55
C TYR A 11 1.98 7.48 -6.38
N LEU A 12 0.98 7.95 -5.63
CA LEU A 12 -0.30 7.23 -5.49
C LEU A 12 -1.05 7.16 -6.82
N LEU A 13 -1.06 8.24 -7.59
CA LEU A 13 -1.70 8.27 -8.90
C LEU A 13 -1.05 7.30 -9.90
N GLN A 14 0.25 7.01 -9.79
CA GLN A 14 0.87 5.98 -10.64
C GLN A 14 0.28 4.58 -10.44
N HIS A 15 -0.40 4.33 -9.31
CA HIS A 15 -1.04 3.04 -9.01
C HIS A 15 -2.56 3.03 -9.24
N LEU A 16 -3.14 4.08 -9.83
CA LEU A 16 -4.60 4.21 -9.99
C LEU A 16 -5.21 3.13 -10.89
N ASP A 17 -4.43 2.62 -11.84
CA ASP A 17 -4.84 1.61 -12.82
C ASP A 17 -4.44 0.19 -12.41
N ASN A 18 -3.78 0.01 -11.27
CA ASN A 18 -3.41 -1.32 -10.78
C ASN A 18 -4.67 -2.15 -10.49
N PRO A 19 -4.66 -3.47 -10.79
CA PRO A 19 -5.77 -4.37 -10.50
C PRO A 19 -6.04 -4.56 -8.99
N VAL A 20 -5.05 -4.28 -8.14
CA VAL A 20 -5.24 -4.24 -6.68
C VAL A 20 -6.21 -3.10 -6.30
N ASP A 21 -7.20 -3.41 -5.46
CA ASP A 21 -8.20 -2.48 -4.93
C ASP A 21 -7.61 -1.58 -3.85
N TRP A 22 -6.70 -0.70 -4.27
CA TRP A 22 -5.98 0.21 -3.38
C TRP A 22 -6.90 1.28 -2.79
N TYR A 23 -6.78 1.43 -1.48
CA TYR A 23 -7.24 2.59 -0.72
C TYR A 23 -6.08 3.53 -0.40
N PRO A 24 -6.30 4.84 -0.34
CA PRO A 24 -5.39 5.73 0.38
C PRO A 24 -5.49 5.47 1.88
N TRP A 25 -4.58 6.07 2.67
CA TRP A 25 -4.72 6.05 4.12
C TRP A 25 -5.95 6.85 4.56
N ALA A 26 -7.08 6.16 4.74
CA ALA A 26 -8.36 6.75 5.08
C ALA A 26 -9.16 5.86 6.06
N GLU A 27 -9.98 6.49 6.90
CA GLU A 27 -10.81 5.81 7.90
C GLU A 27 -11.72 4.74 7.27
N GLN A 28 -12.26 5.04 6.08
CA GLN A 28 -13.10 4.11 5.30
C GLN A 28 -12.43 2.75 5.04
N ALA A 29 -11.11 2.71 4.80
CA ALA A 29 -10.40 1.46 4.57
C ALA A 29 -10.37 0.60 5.85
N PHE A 30 -10.15 1.23 7.00
CA PHE A 30 -10.13 0.55 8.30
C PHE A 30 -11.52 0.17 8.81
N GLU A 31 -12.56 0.94 8.45
CA GLU A 31 -13.96 0.56 8.68
C GLU A 31 -14.31 -0.68 7.87
N ARG A 32 -14.03 -0.68 6.56
CA ARG A 32 -14.26 -1.84 5.69
C ARG A 32 -13.51 -3.08 6.17
N ALA A 33 -12.25 -2.93 6.60
CA ALA A 33 -11.46 -4.03 7.15
C ALA A 33 -12.11 -4.63 8.42
N ARG A 34 -12.68 -3.79 9.29
CA ARG A 34 -13.39 -4.23 10.49
C ARG A 34 -14.72 -4.91 10.15
N ASP A 35 -15.51 -4.33 9.24
CA ASP A 35 -16.83 -4.82 8.87
C ASP A 35 -16.74 -6.16 8.11
N GLU A 36 -15.75 -6.29 7.22
CA GLU A 36 -15.49 -7.52 6.47
C GLU A 36 -14.64 -8.53 7.25
N ASN A 37 -14.12 -8.17 8.43
CA ASN A 37 -13.19 -8.96 9.23
C ASN A 37 -11.97 -9.44 8.41
N LYS A 38 -11.40 -8.52 7.62
CA LYS A 38 -10.22 -8.75 6.77
C LYS A 38 -9.00 -8.05 7.34
N LEU A 39 -7.82 -8.60 7.03
CA LEU A 39 -6.55 -7.97 7.39
C LEU A 39 -6.28 -6.76 6.49
N VAL A 40 -5.51 -5.81 7.00
CA VAL A 40 -5.02 -4.68 6.20
C VAL A 40 -3.65 -5.03 5.63
N PHE A 41 -3.53 -4.97 4.31
CA PHE A 41 -2.24 -5.02 3.62
C PHE A 41 -1.75 -3.59 3.41
N LEU A 42 -0.73 -3.17 4.17
CA LEU A 42 -0.21 -1.79 4.11
C LEU A 42 1.05 -1.74 3.26
N SER A 43 1.03 -0.97 2.17
CA SER A 43 2.19 -0.77 1.29
C SER A 43 2.64 0.69 1.31
N ILE A 44 3.80 0.97 1.92
CA ILE A 44 4.38 2.31 2.01
C ILE A 44 5.57 2.42 1.04
N GLY A 45 5.59 3.48 0.22
CA GLY A 45 6.71 3.79 -0.65
C GLY A 45 6.74 5.27 -1.05
N TYR A 46 7.54 5.61 -2.04
CA TYR A 46 7.71 6.98 -2.54
C TYR A 46 8.22 6.97 -3.99
N SER A 47 8.07 8.11 -4.67
CA SER A 47 8.26 8.27 -6.13
C SER A 47 9.64 7.88 -6.68
N THR A 48 10.70 7.93 -5.87
CA THR A 48 12.09 7.64 -6.28
C THR A 48 12.62 6.30 -5.73
N CYS A 49 11.74 5.47 -5.19
CA CYS A 49 12.07 4.16 -4.65
C CYS A 49 12.17 3.10 -5.76
N HIS A 50 13.40 2.64 -6.07
CA HIS A 50 13.62 1.64 -7.12
C HIS A 50 12.84 0.33 -6.88
N TRP A 51 12.92 -0.23 -5.66
CA TRP A 51 12.26 -1.49 -5.32
C TRP A 51 10.74 -1.38 -5.24
N CYS A 52 10.21 -0.18 -5.00
CA CYS A 52 8.78 0.06 -5.03
C CYS A 52 8.23 -0.06 -6.46
N HIS A 53 8.99 0.41 -7.45
CA HIS A 53 8.63 0.23 -8.87
C HIS A 53 8.77 -1.23 -9.32
N VAL A 54 9.82 -1.94 -8.88
CA VAL A 54 9.98 -3.37 -9.20
C VAL A 54 8.79 -4.17 -8.64
N MET A 55 8.46 -3.98 -7.36
CA MET A 55 7.31 -4.66 -6.75
C MET A 55 5.98 -4.28 -7.39
N ALA A 56 5.82 -3.03 -7.81
CA ALA A 56 4.62 -2.62 -8.52
C ALA A 56 4.45 -3.36 -9.84
N HIS A 57 5.52 -3.43 -10.64
CA HIS A 57 5.48 -4.06 -11.95
C HIS A 57 5.37 -5.57 -11.87
N GLU A 58 6.07 -6.21 -10.93
CA GLU A 58 6.09 -7.69 -10.84
C GLU A 58 4.91 -8.26 -10.06
N CYS A 59 4.32 -7.49 -9.13
CA CYS A 59 3.27 -8.00 -8.25
C CYS A 59 1.96 -7.22 -8.36
N PHE A 60 1.99 -5.88 -8.27
CA PHE A 60 0.75 -5.12 -8.15
C PHE A 60 0.04 -4.85 -9.48
N GLU A 61 0.71 -5.06 -10.61
CA GLU A 61 0.16 -5.05 -11.97
C GLU A 61 -0.32 -6.43 -12.43
N ASP A 62 0.06 -7.50 -11.73
CA ASP A 62 -0.33 -8.86 -12.03
C ASP A 62 -1.75 -9.17 -11.53
N GLU A 63 -2.61 -9.68 -12.42
CA GLU A 63 -4.01 -9.94 -12.09
C GLU A 63 -4.19 -11.08 -11.07
N GLU A 64 -3.35 -12.13 -11.13
CA GLU A 64 -3.46 -13.28 -10.22
C GLU A 64 -3.08 -12.88 -8.79
N VAL A 65 -1.99 -12.12 -8.64
CA VAL A 65 -1.58 -11.57 -7.35
C VAL A 65 -2.63 -10.59 -6.82
N ALA A 66 -3.17 -9.73 -7.68
CA ALA A 66 -4.18 -8.77 -7.28
C ALA A 66 -5.49 -9.43 -6.85
N GLU A 67 -5.93 -10.51 -7.51
CA GLU A 67 -7.11 -11.28 -7.10
C GLU A 67 -6.94 -11.85 -5.70
N LEU A 68 -5.78 -12.42 -5.38
CA LEU A 68 -5.48 -12.94 -4.04
C LEU A 68 -5.49 -11.82 -2.99
N LEU A 69 -4.87 -10.68 -3.29
CA LEU A 69 -4.86 -9.52 -2.39
C LEU A 69 -6.27 -8.97 -2.16
N ASN A 70 -7.07 -8.83 -3.21
CA ASN A 70 -8.44 -8.30 -3.14
C ASN A 70 -9.40 -9.25 -2.41
N LEU A 71 -9.14 -10.55 -2.46
CA LEU A 71 -9.94 -11.55 -1.77
C LEU A 71 -9.74 -11.47 -0.24
N ASP A 72 -8.49 -11.45 0.20
CA ASP A 72 -8.14 -11.68 1.61
C ASP A 72 -7.84 -10.40 2.40
N TYR A 73 -7.53 -9.29 1.72
CA TYR A 73 -7.05 -8.08 2.35
C TYR A 73 -7.83 -6.82 1.94
N ILE A 74 -7.80 -5.83 2.82
CA ILE A 74 -8.02 -4.44 2.45
C ILE A 74 -6.65 -3.80 2.22
N SER A 75 -6.34 -3.49 0.96
CA SER A 75 -5.03 -3.01 0.55
C SER A 75 -4.95 -1.48 0.63
N ILE A 76 -4.00 -0.96 1.41
CA ILE A 76 -3.77 0.48 1.61
C ILE A 76 -2.41 0.88 1.03
N LYS A 77 -2.40 1.88 0.16
CA LYS A 77 -1.19 2.49 -0.40
C LYS A 77 -0.90 3.81 0.30
N VAL A 78 0.34 4.01 0.73
CA VAL A 78 0.77 5.25 1.40
C VAL A 78 1.99 5.82 0.70
N ASP A 79 1.94 7.13 0.43
CA ASP A 79 3.10 7.91 0.06
C ASP A 79 3.82 8.40 1.31
N ARG A 80 5.05 7.95 1.49
CA ARG A 80 5.93 8.38 2.58
C ARG A 80 6.22 9.89 2.52
N GLU A 81 6.30 10.48 1.33
CA GLU A 81 6.62 11.92 1.18
C GLU A 81 5.46 12.78 1.72
N GLU A 82 4.22 12.31 1.61
CA GLU A 82 3.03 12.98 2.18
C GLU A 82 2.77 12.60 3.64
N ARG A 83 3.09 11.36 4.04
CA ARG A 83 2.81 10.80 5.37
C ARG A 83 4.06 10.20 6.05
N PRO A 84 5.08 11.01 6.35
CA PRO A 84 6.28 10.54 7.03
C PRO A 84 5.99 10.09 8.48
N ASP A 85 4.89 10.58 9.07
CA ASP A 85 4.39 10.17 10.38
C ASP A 85 3.99 8.69 10.41
N ILE A 86 3.30 8.22 9.38
CA ILE A 86 2.90 6.81 9.25
C ILE A 86 4.12 5.95 8.97
N ASP A 87 4.95 6.36 8.00
CA ASP A 87 6.17 5.65 7.61
C ASP A 87 7.06 5.33 8.82
N GLN A 88 7.30 6.33 9.68
CA GLN A 88 8.17 6.16 10.85
C GLN A 88 7.64 5.08 11.81
N VAL A 89 6.33 5.09 12.09
CA VAL A 89 5.71 4.12 12.99
C VAL A 89 5.85 2.69 12.45
N TYR A 90 5.54 2.48 11.17
CA TYR A 90 5.59 1.15 10.57
C TYR A 90 7.01 0.68 10.27
N MET A 91 7.95 1.59 10.00
CA MET A 91 9.37 1.29 9.90
C MET A 91 9.91 0.77 11.24
N GLU A 92 9.54 1.40 12.37
CA GLU A 92 9.94 0.95 13.70
C GLU A 92 9.40 -0.47 13.99
N VAL A 93 8.14 -0.74 13.62
CA VAL A 93 7.56 -2.08 13.73
C VAL A 93 8.34 -3.09 12.88
N CYS A 94 8.63 -2.76 11.62
CA CYS A 94 9.39 -3.62 10.71
C CYS A 94 10.78 -3.95 11.26
N GLN A 95 11.50 -2.94 11.78
CA GLN A 95 12.81 -3.12 12.40
C GLN A 95 12.75 -4.02 13.63
N ARG A 96 11.73 -3.87 14.47
CA ARG A 96 11.55 -4.70 15.67
C ARG A 96 11.22 -6.16 15.33
N LEU A 97 10.46 -6.39 14.27
CA LEU A 97 10.02 -7.74 13.87
C LEU A 97 11.09 -8.48 13.03
N THR A 98 11.78 -7.79 12.14
CA THR A 98 12.66 -8.40 11.13
C THR A 98 14.15 -8.18 11.41
N GLY A 99 14.50 -7.25 12.29
CA GLY A 99 15.90 -6.85 12.56
C GLY A 99 16.51 -5.95 11.48
N GLY A 100 15.76 -5.59 10.44
CA GLY A 100 16.17 -4.68 9.36
C GLY A 100 15.01 -3.78 8.90
N GLY A 101 15.26 -2.88 7.95
CA GLY A 101 14.24 -1.99 7.42
C GLY A 101 14.56 -1.51 6.01
N GLY A 102 13.53 -1.20 5.23
CA GLY A 102 13.67 -0.77 3.85
C GLY A 102 12.30 -0.52 3.20
N TRP A 103 12.32 -0.05 1.96
CA TRP A 103 11.12 0.21 1.16
C TRP A 103 11.12 -0.67 -0.10
N PRO A 104 9.96 -1.14 -0.57
CA PRO A 104 8.62 -0.91 0.00
C PRO A 104 8.46 -1.59 1.37
N LEU A 105 7.80 -0.90 2.31
CA LEU A 105 7.37 -1.50 3.57
C LEU A 105 6.07 -2.25 3.29
N THR A 106 6.02 -3.52 3.67
CA THR A 106 4.87 -4.42 3.57
C THR A 106 4.76 -5.28 4.82
#